data_AF-A0A7K5CHC1-F1
#
_entry.id   AF-A0A7K5CHC1-F1
#
_cell.length_a   1.000
_cell.length_b   1.000
_cell.length_c   1.000
_cell.angle_alpha   90.00
_cell.angle_beta   90.00
_cell.angle_gamma   90.00
#
_symmetry.space_group_name_H-M   'P 1'
#
loop_
_entity.id
_entity.type
_entity.pdbx_description
1 polymer ?
#
loop_
_entity_poly.entity_id
_entity_poly.type
_entity_poly.pdbx_seq_one_letter_code
_entity_poly.pdbx_strand_id
1 'polypeptide(L)'
;EVECSSAEEALAAAGAGADIVLLDNLAPQELHTVAAKVKAAHPGVTVEASGGIVLETLPQFLGPHIDVVSMGCLTHSAPALDFALRV
;
A
#
# COMPACT_ATOMS: atom_id res chain seq x y z
N GLU A 1 -4.87 -11.12 -3.80
CA GLU A 1 -4.14 -9.90 -4.21
C GLU A 1 -3.15 -10.24 -5.32
N VAL A 2 -2.74 -9.24 -6.10
CA VAL A 2 -1.65 -9.34 -7.07
C VAL A 2 -0.72 -8.16 -6.84
N GLU A 3 0.56 -8.45 -6.63
CA GLU A 3 1.63 -7.45 -6.52
C GLU A 3 1.98 -6.90 -7.91
N CYS A 4 2.11 -5.59 -8.01
CA CYS A 4 2.38 -4.86 -9.24
C CYS A 4 3.42 -3.78 -8.97
N SER A 5 4.43 -3.73 -9.83
CA SER A 5 5.54 -2.77 -9.78
C SER A 5 5.40 -1.65 -10.80
N SER A 6 4.32 -1.66 -11.60
CA SER A 6 4.05 -0.66 -12.63
C SER A 6 2.56 -0.44 -12.87
N ALA A 7 2.24 0.68 -13.53
CA ALA A 7 0.86 1.01 -13.92
C ALA A 7 0.23 -0.02 -14.88
N GLU A 8 1.05 -0.58 -15.78
CA GLU A 8 0.59 -1.56 -16.77
C GLU A 8 0.20 -2.87 -16.10
N GLU A 9 1.05 -3.37 -15.18
CA GLU A 9 0.76 -4.56 -14.38
C GLU A 9 -0.49 -4.37 -13.53
N ALA A 10 -0.62 -3.22 -12.86
CA ALA A 10 -1.77 -2.91 -12.01
C ALA A 10 -3.10 -2.93 -12.78
N LEU A 11 -3.12 -2.33 -13.98
CA LEU A 11 -4.30 -2.34 -14.85
C LEU A 11 -4.58 -3.72 -15.43
N ALA A 12 -3.55 -4.46 -15.82
CA ALA A 12 -3.71 -5.83 -16.31
C ALA A 12 -4.26 -6.76 -15.21
N ALA A 13 -3.75 -6.65 -13.98
CA ALA A 13 -4.23 -7.42 -12.83
C ALA A 13 -5.70 -7.10 -12.50
N ALA A 14 -6.05 -5.81 -12.44
CA ALA A 14 -7.44 -5.38 -12.24
C ALA A 14 -8.36 -5.88 -13.37
N GLY A 15 -7.92 -5.78 -14.63
CA GLY A 15 -8.66 -6.26 -15.80
C GLY A 15 -8.82 -7.78 -15.87
N ALA A 16 -7.87 -8.52 -15.29
CA ALA A 16 -7.94 -9.97 -15.15
C ALA A 16 -8.84 -10.44 -13.99
N GLY A 17 -9.40 -9.51 -13.20
CA GLY A 17 -10.32 -9.80 -12.11
C GLY A 17 -9.68 -9.95 -10.73
N ALA A 18 -8.52 -9.34 -10.48
CA ALA A 18 -7.94 -9.28 -9.14
C ALA A 18 -8.80 -8.43 -8.19
N ASP A 19 -9.14 -8.96 -7.01
CA ASP A 19 -9.91 -8.23 -5.99
C ASP A 19 -9.09 -7.12 -5.31
N ILE A 20 -7.78 -7.34 -5.19
CA ILE A 20 -6.81 -6.43 -4.56
C ILE A 20 -5.60 -6.30 -5.47
N VAL A 21 -5.22 -5.07 -5.77
CA VAL A 21 -3.98 -4.71 -6.46
C VAL A 21 -3.04 -4.06 -5.45
N LEU A 22 -1.89 -4.70 -5.21
CA LEU A 22 -0.84 -4.20 -4.32
C LEU A 22 0.21 -3.49 -5.17
N LEU A 23 0.40 -2.20 -4.91
CA LEU A 23 1.40 -1.36 -5.56
C LEU A 23 2.68 -1.38 -4.71
N ASP A 24 3.68 -2.10 -5.19
CA ASP A 24 4.95 -2.29 -4.46
C ASP A 24 6.03 -1.29 -4.90
N ASN A 25 6.69 -0.69 -3.91
CA ASN A 25 7.86 0.19 -4.08
C ASN A 25 7.67 1.37 -5.06
N LEU A 26 6.43 1.82 -5.27
CA LEU A 26 6.15 3.01 -6.08
C LEU A 26 6.39 4.30 -5.30
N ALA A 27 6.94 5.30 -5.98
CA ALA A 27 7.06 6.64 -5.41
C ALA A 27 5.66 7.24 -5.16
N PRO A 28 5.45 8.06 -4.10
CA PRO A 28 4.12 8.54 -3.73
C PRO A 28 3.31 9.19 -4.88
N GLN A 29 3.95 10.04 -5.69
CA GLN A 29 3.29 10.70 -6.83
C GLN A 29 2.81 9.70 -7.90
N GLU A 30 3.65 8.69 -8.19
CA GLU A 30 3.33 7.64 -9.13
C GLU A 30 2.23 6.74 -8.57
N LEU A 31 2.35 6.33 -7.31
CA LEU A 31 1.37 5.52 -6.60
C LEU A 31 -0.04 6.12 -6.66
N HIS A 32 -0.19 7.41 -6.35
CA HIS A 32 -1.49 8.11 -6.45
C HIS A 32 -2.03 8.15 -7.88
N THR A 33 -1.15 8.34 -8.86
CA THR A 33 -1.52 8.36 -10.28
C THR A 33 -2.02 6.99 -10.74
N VAL A 34 -1.33 5.92 -10.34
CA VAL A 34 -1.70 4.54 -10.68
C VAL A 34 -2.99 4.14 -9.96
N ALA A 35 -3.09 4.40 -8.67
CA ALA A 35 -4.29 4.11 -7.88
C ALA A 35 -5.54 4.80 -8.44
N ALA A 36 -5.43 6.07 -8.84
CA ALA A 36 -6.53 6.80 -9.48
C ALA A 36 -6.98 6.14 -10.80
N LYS A 37 -6.02 5.68 -11.63
CA LYS A 37 -6.33 4.96 -12.88
C LYS A 37 -7.00 3.63 -12.62
N VAL A 38 -6.50 2.84 -11.67
CA VAL A 38 -7.08 1.54 -11.28
C VAL A 38 -8.50 1.74 -10.77
N LYS A 39 -8.73 2.68 -9.85
CA LYS A 39 -10.07 2.99 -9.32
C LYS A 39 -11.03 3.53 -10.38
N ALA A 40 -10.54 4.32 -11.35
CA ALA A 40 -11.36 4.84 -12.42
C ALA A 40 -11.82 3.73 -13.40
N ALA A 41 -10.93 2.78 -13.72
CA ALA A 41 -11.25 1.65 -14.60
C ALA A 41 -12.02 0.53 -13.88
N HIS A 42 -11.70 0.29 -12.62
CA HIS A 42 -12.17 -0.82 -11.81
C HIS A 42 -12.50 -0.35 -10.37
N PRO A 43 -13.62 0.36 -10.15
CA PRO A 43 -13.94 0.99 -8.86
C PRO A 43 -14.14 0.01 -7.71
N GLY A 44 -14.43 -1.27 -7.99
CA GLY A 44 -14.59 -2.32 -6.98
C GLY A 44 -13.27 -2.96 -6.51
N VAL A 45 -12.15 -2.66 -7.16
CA VAL A 45 -10.84 -3.22 -6.79
C VAL A 45 -10.27 -2.46 -5.60
N THR A 46 -9.74 -3.19 -4.63
CA THR A 46 -9.01 -2.61 -3.50
C THR A 46 -7.58 -2.30 -3.93
N VAL A 47 -7.08 -1.11 -3.59
CA VAL A 47 -5.71 -0.70 -3.88
C VAL A 47 -4.93 -0.64 -2.57
N GLU A 48 -3.84 -1.39 -2.53
CA GLU A 48 -2.91 -1.43 -1.40
C GLU A 48 -1.58 -0.77 -1.77
N ALA A 49 -1.03 0.02 -0.86
CA ALA A 49 0.32 0.60 -0.97
C ALA A 49 1.29 -0.19 -0.08
N SER A 50 2.42 -0.63 -0.66
CA SER A 50 3.48 -1.36 0.05
C SER A 50 4.88 -0.91 -0.41
N GLY A 51 5.91 -1.31 0.34
CA GLY A 51 7.32 -1.09 0.00
C GLY A 51 7.95 0.11 0.71
N GLY A 52 8.82 -0.16 1.69
CA GLY A 52 9.65 0.88 2.33
C GLY A 52 8.91 1.96 3.12
N ILE A 53 7.60 1.79 3.39
CA ILE A 53 6.78 2.78 4.10
C ILE A 53 7.11 2.78 5.60
N VAL A 54 7.44 3.96 6.12
CA VAL A 54 7.73 4.22 7.55
C VAL A 54 6.80 5.31 8.07
N LEU A 55 6.74 5.50 9.38
CA LEU A 55 5.79 6.42 10.00
C LEU A 55 5.96 7.87 9.51
N GLU A 56 7.19 8.27 9.19
CA GLU A 56 7.53 9.60 8.69
C GLU A 56 7.06 9.83 7.25
N THR A 57 7.05 8.78 6.42
CA THR A 57 6.67 8.86 5.00
C THR A 57 5.21 8.51 4.77
N LEU A 58 4.56 7.81 5.71
CA LEU A 58 3.16 7.37 5.65
C LEU A 58 2.20 8.45 5.14
N PRO A 59 2.22 9.72 5.60
CA PRO A 59 1.27 10.74 5.13
C PRO A 59 1.32 10.97 3.61
N GLN A 60 2.44 10.68 2.96
CA GLN A 60 2.62 10.85 1.51
C GLN A 60 1.91 9.75 0.71
N PHE A 61 1.69 8.57 1.31
CA PHE A 61 1.03 7.42 0.68
C PHE A 61 -0.48 7.41 0.92
N LEU A 62 -0.97 8.19 1.89
CA LEU A 62 -2.41 8.31 2.15
C LEU A 62 -3.08 9.11 1.03
N GLY A 63 -4.22 8.63 0.56
CA GLY A 63 -4.98 9.29 -0.51
C GLY A 63 -6.37 8.69 -0.70
N PRO A 64 -7.25 9.36 -1.44
CA PRO A 64 -8.65 8.94 -1.63
C PRO A 64 -8.82 7.66 -2.44
N HIS A 65 -7.74 7.17 -3.07
CA HIS A 65 -7.74 5.98 -3.92
C HIS A 65 -6.94 4.82 -3.33
N ILE A 66 -6.38 5.00 -2.13
CA ILE A 66 -5.62 3.99 -1.40
C ILE A 66 -6.48 3.50 -0.26
N ASP A 67 -6.79 2.20 -0.25
CA ASP A 67 -7.68 1.60 0.75
C ASP A 67 -6.87 0.97 1.90
N VAL A 68 -5.68 0.45 1.59
CA VAL A 68 -4.80 -0.27 2.52
C VAL A 68 -3.38 0.25 2.38
N VAL A 69 -2.68 0.36 3.50
CA VAL A 69 -1.23 0.63 3.54
C VAL A 69 -0.58 -0.42 4.43
N SER A 70 0.33 -1.22 3.87
CA SER A 70 1.11 -2.21 4.61
C SER A 70 2.49 -1.67 4.95
N MET A 71 2.89 -1.89 6.21
CA MET A 71 4.13 -1.36 6.77
C MET A 71 4.88 -2.46 7.52
N GLY A 72 5.91 -3.03 6.90
CA GLY A 72 6.73 -4.08 7.53
C GLY A 72 7.43 -3.64 8.82
N CYS A 73 7.67 -2.33 8.98
CA CYS A 73 8.29 -1.76 10.18
C CYS A 73 7.46 -1.98 11.46
N LEU A 74 6.15 -2.24 11.34
CA LEU A 74 5.27 -2.52 12.48
C LEU A 74 5.57 -3.84 13.19
N THR A 75 6.25 -4.78 12.53
CA THR A 75 6.53 -6.12 13.10
C THR A 75 8.03 -6.40 13.19
N HIS A 76 8.79 -6.11 12.14
CA HIS A 76 10.21 -6.47 12.09
C HIS A 76 11.14 -5.41 12.74
N SER A 77 10.61 -4.23 13.04
CA SER A 77 11.38 -3.09 13.56
C SER A 77 10.71 -2.36 14.72
N ALA A 78 9.63 -2.92 15.29
CA ALA A 78 8.93 -2.31 16.42
C ALA A 78 9.74 -2.49 17.72
N PRO A 79 10.10 -1.42 18.44
CA PRO A 79 10.81 -1.54 19.71
C PRO A 79 9.92 -2.18 20.78
N ALA A 80 10.50 -3.04 21.61
CA ALA A 80 9.80 -3.59 22.77
C ALA A 80 9.49 -2.48 23.80
N LEU A 81 8.33 -2.58 24.44
CA LEU A 81 7.99 -1.72 25.56
C LEU A 81 8.76 -2.16 26.82
N ASP A 82 9.27 -1.19 27.56
CA ASP A 82 9.96 -1.44 28.84
C ASP A 82 8.94 -1.58 29.98
N PHE A 83 8.90 -2.76 30.60
CA PHE A 83 7.99 -3.08 31.70
C PHE A 83 8.77 -3.45 32.96
N ALA A 84 8.32 -2.91 34.11
CA ALA A 84 8.86 -3.25 35.42
C ALA A 84 7.75 -3.72 36.37
N LEU A 85 7.98 -4.84 37.06
CA LEU A 85 7.13 -5.31 38.15
C LEU A 85 7.69 -4.81 39.49
N ARG A 86 6.87 -4.14 40.31
CA ARG A 86 7.23 -3.72 41.67
C ARG A 86 6.41 -4.50 42.70
N VAL A 87 7.09 -5.00 43.72
CA VAL A 87 6.52 -5.75 44.87
C VAL A 87 6.33 -4.79 46.03
#